data_AF-A0A519LNS1-F1
#
_entry.id   AF-A0A519LNS1-F1
#
_cell.length_a   1.000
_cell.length_b   1.000
_cell.length_c   1.000
_cell.angle_alpha   90.00
_cell.angle_beta   90.00
_cell.angle_gamma   90.00
#
_symmetry.space_group_name_H-M   'P 1'
#
loop_
_entity.id
_entity.type
_entity.pdbx_description
1 polymer ?
#
loop_
_entity_poly.entity_id
_entity_poly.type
_entity_poly.pdbx_seq_one_letter_code
_entity_poly.pdbx_strand_id
1 'polypeptide(L)'
;LWAMVYLLHKHFGRDGREEAEALLQRTSGDVDNPRILGAFNEKTPDWLAFFMFTYFTDRDGKFQLSALAESAFDPLARTTKFMLTEEAHHMFVGESGVSRVLARTAQVMNELKTDDPAKVRAAGAIDLGTVQRYLNFHYSVTIDLFGADQSSNAAIFYSSGLKGRYEEGKRGDDHILKGQTYKVLEVKDGQLLEKDVPMLNALNEVLRDDFIKDSMAGVGRWNKVLEKAGIPTRLSVPHKAFNRQIGALAGIKMSPDGRVVNEVEWAARKAEWLPTPEDFAFVASLMGRVVEPGKFAGWIAPPVMGINRQPIDFEYVRFN
;
A
#
# COMPACT_ATOMS: atom_id res chain seq x y z
N LEU A 1 4.11 -3.92 -17.30
CA LEU A 1 3.40 -4.78 -18.29
C LEU A 1 4.36 -5.47 -19.26
N TRP A 2 5.08 -4.73 -20.11
CA TRP A 2 6.01 -5.29 -21.12
C TRP A 2 6.99 -6.33 -20.58
N ALA A 3 7.58 -6.10 -19.40
CA ALA A 3 8.50 -7.04 -18.76
C ALA A 3 7.91 -8.45 -18.59
N MET A 4 6.65 -8.55 -18.14
CA MET A 4 5.96 -9.84 -17.96
C MET A 4 5.50 -10.43 -19.30
N VAL A 5 5.01 -9.59 -20.23
CA VAL A 5 4.63 -10.03 -21.59
C VAL A 5 5.82 -10.62 -22.33
N TYR A 6 7.01 -10.04 -22.18
CA TYR A 6 8.25 -10.60 -22.73
C TYR A 6 8.52 -12.00 -22.20
N LEU A 7 8.44 -12.21 -20.88
CA LEU A 7 8.65 -13.54 -20.29
C LEU A 7 7.64 -14.55 -20.81
N LEU A 8 6.35 -14.17 -20.87
CA LEU A 8 5.27 -14.99 -21.41
C LEU A 8 5.56 -15.43 -22.85
N HIS A 9 5.83 -14.49 -23.76
CA HIS A 9 6.13 -14.80 -25.16
C HIS A 9 7.41 -15.63 -25.31
N LYS A 10 8.45 -15.31 -24.55
CA LYS A 10 9.78 -15.91 -24.73
C LYS A 10 9.85 -17.34 -24.20
N HIS A 11 9.14 -17.65 -23.12
CA HIS A 11 9.33 -18.89 -22.36
C HIS A 11 8.08 -19.79 -22.27
N PHE A 12 6.88 -19.28 -22.59
CA PHE A 12 5.62 -20.02 -22.40
C PHE A 12 4.85 -20.30 -23.71
N GLY A 13 5.51 -20.18 -24.86
CA GLY A 13 4.99 -20.69 -26.13
C GLY A 13 3.65 -20.08 -26.53
N ARG A 14 2.67 -20.94 -26.87
CA ARG A 14 1.33 -20.51 -27.30
C ARG A 14 0.55 -19.90 -26.13
N ASP A 15 0.50 -20.61 -25.01
CA ASP A 15 -0.23 -20.19 -23.82
C ASP A 15 0.26 -18.84 -23.31
N GLY A 16 1.58 -18.58 -23.37
CA GLY A 16 2.14 -17.27 -23.06
C GLY A 16 1.62 -16.13 -23.93
N ARG A 17 1.32 -16.37 -25.21
CA ARG A 17 0.72 -15.34 -26.09
C ARG A 17 -0.74 -15.10 -25.75
N GLU A 18 -1.48 -16.17 -25.48
CA GLU A 18 -2.89 -16.10 -25.08
C GLU A 18 -3.03 -15.33 -23.75
N GLU A 19 -2.15 -15.59 -22.77
CA GLU A 19 -2.10 -14.82 -21.52
C GLU A 19 -1.72 -13.34 -21.73
N ALA A 20 -0.80 -13.05 -22.66
CA ALA A 20 -0.42 -11.68 -23.00
C ALA A 20 -1.59 -10.89 -23.62
N GLU A 21 -2.40 -11.54 -24.45
CA GLU A 21 -3.63 -10.95 -25.00
C GLU A 21 -4.67 -10.74 -23.89
N ALA A 22 -4.88 -11.74 -23.03
CA ALA A 22 -5.83 -11.67 -21.93
C ALA A 22 -5.49 -10.57 -20.90
N LEU A 23 -4.20 -10.23 -20.73
CA LEU A 23 -3.76 -9.09 -19.90
C LEU A 23 -4.33 -7.75 -20.37
N LEU A 24 -4.62 -7.60 -21.67
CA LEU A 24 -5.21 -6.39 -22.26
C LEU A 24 -6.75 -6.41 -22.28
N GLN A 25 -7.35 -7.59 -22.17
CA GLN A 25 -8.81 -7.75 -22.15
C GLN A 25 -9.40 -7.42 -20.76
N ARG A 26 -8.63 -7.65 -19.69
CA ARG A 26 -9.05 -7.33 -18.32
C ARG A 26 -8.99 -5.82 -18.05
N THR A 27 -10.03 -5.28 -17.43
CA THR A 27 -10.18 -3.86 -17.10
C THR A 27 -10.48 -3.67 -15.61
N SER A 28 -9.86 -2.66 -14.98
CA SER A 28 -10.07 -2.37 -13.55
C SER A 28 -11.52 -2.02 -13.26
N GLY A 29 -12.15 -2.74 -12.33
CA GLY A 29 -13.53 -2.48 -11.90
C GLY A 29 -14.61 -2.90 -12.91
N ASP A 30 -14.23 -3.60 -13.98
CA ASP A 30 -15.17 -4.17 -14.94
C ASP A 30 -15.97 -5.32 -14.32
N VAL A 31 -17.25 -5.45 -14.66
CA VAL A 31 -18.15 -6.45 -14.06
C VAL A 31 -17.85 -7.85 -14.59
N ASP A 32 -17.50 -7.97 -15.87
CA ASP A 32 -17.36 -9.25 -16.55
C ASP A 32 -15.88 -9.68 -16.63
N ASN A 33 -14.96 -8.72 -16.80
CA ASN A 33 -13.53 -8.93 -16.99
C ASN A 33 -12.67 -8.06 -16.05
N PRO A 34 -12.85 -8.14 -14.72
CA PRO A 34 -12.07 -7.37 -13.76
C PRO A 34 -10.58 -7.71 -13.78
N ARG A 35 -9.75 -6.87 -13.17
CA ARG A 35 -8.38 -7.25 -12.78
C ARG A 35 -8.45 -8.40 -11.75
N ILE A 36 -7.39 -9.21 -11.68
CA ILE A 36 -7.38 -10.46 -10.90
C ILE A 36 -7.49 -10.20 -9.38
N LEU A 37 -6.88 -9.12 -8.90
CA LEU A 37 -6.73 -8.85 -7.47
C LEU A 37 -7.62 -7.67 -7.06
N GLY A 38 -8.32 -7.82 -5.92
CA GLY A 38 -9.34 -6.88 -5.44
C GLY A 38 -8.85 -5.42 -5.36
N ALA A 39 -7.69 -5.17 -4.75
CA ALA A 39 -7.13 -3.82 -4.60
C ALA A 39 -6.87 -3.10 -5.95
N PHE A 40 -6.66 -3.85 -7.03
CA PHE A 40 -6.44 -3.32 -8.38
C PHE A 40 -7.74 -3.12 -9.17
N ASN A 41 -8.90 -3.38 -8.57
CA ASN A 41 -10.21 -2.98 -9.06
C ASN A 41 -10.81 -1.82 -8.25
N GLU A 42 -10.24 -1.51 -7.08
CA GLU A 42 -10.63 -0.37 -6.28
C GLU A 42 -10.38 0.95 -7.02
N LYS A 43 -11.25 1.92 -6.79
CA LYS A 43 -11.06 3.24 -7.38
C LYS A 43 -9.88 3.94 -6.71
N THR A 44 -9.11 4.66 -7.53
CA THR A 44 -8.18 5.70 -7.06
C THR A 44 -8.80 7.06 -7.42
N PRO A 45 -9.73 7.59 -6.60
CA PRO A 45 -10.62 8.67 -7.01
C PRO A 45 -9.98 10.07 -7.01
N ASP A 46 -8.87 10.25 -6.28
CA ASP A 46 -8.24 11.54 -6.05
C ASP A 46 -6.72 11.40 -5.86
N TRP A 47 -6.00 12.53 -5.78
CA TRP A 47 -4.54 12.51 -5.64
C TRP A 47 -4.06 12.01 -4.27
N LEU A 48 -4.86 12.15 -3.21
CA LEU A 48 -4.48 11.59 -1.91
C LEU A 48 -4.52 10.06 -1.96
N ALA A 49 -5.56 9.50 -2.58
CA ALA A 49 -5.65 8.06 -2.85
C ALA A 49 -4.49 7.58 -3.73
N PHE A 50 -4.10 8.35 -4.76
CA PHE A 50 -2.95 8.02 -5.60
C PHE A 50 -1.63 7.98 -4.80
N PHE A 51 -1.38 8.96 -3.93
CA PHE A 51 -0.17 8.94 -3.09
C PHE A 51 -0.19 7.80 -2.06
N MET A 52 -1.36 7.47 -1.51
CA MET A 52 -1.51 6.34 -0.61
C MET A 52 -1.32 4.99 -1.34
N PHE A 53 -1.85 4.87 -2.56
CA PHE A 53 -1.68 3.70 -3.42
C PHE A 53 -0.20 3.48 -3.77
N THR A 54 0.48 4.51 -4.26
CA THR A 54 1.91 4.43 -4.60
C THR A 54 2.82 4.24 -3.37
N TYR A 55 2.32 4.57 -2.17
CA TYR A 55 3.03 4.29 -0.94
C TYR A 55 2.82 2.87 -0.39
N PHE A 56 1.58 2.37 -0.40
CA PHE A 56 1.20 1.07 0.15
C PHE A 56 1.12 -0.02 -0.93
N THR A 57 0.28 0.14 -1.94
CA THR A 57 0.03 -0.90 -2.96
C THR A 57 1.26 -1.17 -3.83
N ASP A 58 1.97 -0.14 -4.30
CA ASP A 58 3.23 -0.34 -5.05
C ASP A 58 4.32 -0.97 -4.17
N ARG A 59 4.22 -0.78 -2.85
CA ARG A 59 5.09 -1.44 -1.89
C ARG A 59 4.77 -2.93 -1.76
N ASP A 60 3.52 -3.39 -1.90
CA ASP A 60 3.26 -4.83 -2.14
C ASP A 60 4.02 -5.29 -3.39
N GLY A 61 3.95 -4.53 -4.49
CA GLY A 61 4.76 -4.74 -5.69
C GLY A 61 6.25 -4.96 -5.38
N LYS A 62 6.87 -4.08 -4.58
CA LYS A 62 8.26 -4.26 -4.10
C LYS A 62 8.46 -5.63 -3.43
N PHE A 63 7.60 -6.01 -2.50
CA PHE A 63 7.77 -7.27 -1.74
C PHE A 63 7.54 -8.51 -2.62
N GLN A 64 6.54 -8.49 -3.49
CA GLN A 64 6.30 -9.57 -4.45
C GLN A 64 7.47 -9.70 -5.43
N LEU A 65 7.94 -8.59 -6.01
CA LEU A 65 9.08 -8.58 -6.93
C LEU A 65 10.38 -9.02 -6.25
N SER A 66 10.61 -8.61 -5.00
CA SER A 66 11.77 -9.05 -4.21
C SER A 66 11.73 -10.55 -3.93
N ALA A 67 10.57 -11.11 -3.61
CA ALA A 67 10.42 -12.56 -3.44
C ALA A 67 10.63 -13.33 -4.76
N LEU A 68 10.18 -12.77 -5.89
CA LEU A 68 10.41 -13.35 -7.23
C LEU A 68 11.84 -13.13 -7.74
N ALA A 69 12.56 -12.13 -7.22
CA ALA A 69 13.99 -11.92 -7.51
C ALA A 69 14.89 -13.06 -6.99
N GLU A 70 14.35 -13.89 -6.09
CA GLU A 70 14.97 -15.11 -5.57
C GLU A 70 14.54 -16.37 -6.33
N SER A 71 13.81 -16.24 -7.44
CA SER A 71 13.33 -17.38 -8.22
C SER A 71 14.50 -18.16 -8.86
N ALA A 72 14.40 -19.49 -8.85
CA ALA A 72 15.25 -20.41 -9.60
C ALA A 72 15.05 -20.27 -11.12
N PHE A 73 13.92 -19.71 -11.57
CA PHE A 73 13.73 -19.31 -12.95
C PHE A 73 14.44 -17.96 -13.21
N ASP A 74 15.75 -18.03 -13.49
CA ASP A 74 16.64 -16.88 -13.62
C ASP A 74 16.14 -15.72 -14.54
N PRO A 75 15.48 -15.97 -15.69
CA PRO A 75 14.88 -14.90 -16.49
C PRO A 75 13.89 -14.04 -15.70
N LEU A 76 13.00 -14.67 -14.91
CA LEU A 76 12.07 -13.94 -14.04
C LEU A 76 12.82 -13.18 -12.95
N ALA A 77 13.76 -13.86 -12.26
CA ALA A 77 14.52 -13.24 -11.17
C ALA A 77 15.28 -11.99 -11.62
N ARG A 78 15.89 -12.00 -12.80
CA ARG A 78 16.60 -10.85 -13.35
C ARG A 78 15.66 -9.74 -13.82
N THR A 79 14.52 -10.10 -14.40
CA THR A 79 13.49 -9.13 -14.76
C THR A 79 12.96 -8.40 -13.53
N THR A 80 12.64 -9.11 -12.44
CA THR A 80 12.12 -8.48 -11.23
C THR A 80 13.19 -7.67 -10.50
N LYS A 81 14.46 -8.09 -10.50
CA LYS A 81 15.59 -7.26 -10.01
C LYS A 81 15.68 -5.91 -10.69
N PHE A 82 15.48 -5.85 -12.00
CA PHE A 82 15.45 -4.58 -12.73
C PHE A 82 14.22 -3.74 -12.36
N MET A 83 13.03 -4.35 -12.33
CA MET A 83 11.78 -3.66 -11.98
C MET A 83 11.84 -3.02 -10.58
N LEU A 84 12.55 -3.64 -9.62
CA LEU A 84 12.75 -3.06 -8.28
C LEU A 84 13.46 -1.69 -8.31
N THR A 85 14.27 -1.41 -9.34
CA THR A 85 14.89 -0.10 -9.52
C THR A 85 13.87 0.98 -9.91
N GLU A 86 12.83 0.60 -10.65
CA GLU A 86 11.70 1.45 -11.04
C GLU A 86 10.74 1.63 -9.85
N GLU A 87 10.45 0.56 -9.12
CA GLU A 87 9.54 0.55 -7.97
C GLU A 87 9.99 1.50 -6.85
N ALA A 88 11.30 1.69 -6.70
CA ALA A 88 11.85 2.68 -5.78
C ALA A 88 11.36 4.10 -6.06
N HIS A 89 11.16 4.46 -7.33
CA HIS A 89 10.63 5.76 -7.72
C HIS A 89 9.14 5.90 -7.37
N HIS A 90 8.34 4.86 -7.59
CA HIS A 90 6.92 4.87 -7.24
C HIS A 90 6.69 5.09 -5.75
N MET A 91 7.41 4.34 -4.90
CA MET A 91 7.34 4.50 -3.46
C MET A 91 7.79 5.89 -3.00
N PHE A 92 8.80 6.47 -3.67
CA PHE A 92 9.21 7.86 -3.42
C PHE A 92 8.09 8.86 -3.76
N VAL A 93 7.38 8.68 -4.87
CA VAL A 93 6.24 9.52 -5.26
C VAL A 93 5.16 9.48 -4.17
N GLY A 94 4.77 8.30 -3.71
CA GLY A 94 3.77 8.15 -2.66
C GLY A 94 4.19 8.75 -1.32
N GLU A 95 5.40 8.41 -0.86
CA GLU A 95 5.92 8.90 0.42
C GLU A 95 6.06 10.43 0.43
N SER A 96 6.65 11.00 -0.63
CA SER A 96 6.88 12.43 -0.73
C SER A 96 5.58 13.19 -0.96
N GLY A 97 4.63 12.63 -1.70
CA GLY A 97 3.29 13.19 -1.91
C GLY A 97 2.54 13.37 -0.59
N VAL A 98 2.42 12.31 0.21
CA VAL A 98 1.78 12.39 1.53
C VAL A 98 2.55 13.33 2.47
N SER A 99 3.89 13.29 2.46
CA SER A 99 4.71 14.22 3.26
C SER A 99 4.40 15.68 2.95
N ARG A 100 4.18 16.02 1.67
CA ARG A 100 3.86 17.38 1.23
C ARG A 100 2.43 17.79 1.58
N VAL A 101 1.48 16.86 1.58
CA VAL A 101 0.12 17.10 2.10
C VAL A 101 0.20 17.41 3.59
N LEU A 102 0.90 16.59 4.37
CA LEU A 102 1.08 16.79 5.81
C LEU A 102 1.79 18.10 6.13
N ALA A 103 2.83 18.46 5.37
CA ALA A 103 3.52 19.74 5.52
C ALA A 103 2.57 20.92 5.29
N ARG A 104 1.71 20.85 4.26
CA ARG A 104 0.73 21.90 3.98
C ARG A 104 -0.35 21.98 5.06
N THR A 105 -0.86 20.84 5.51
CA THR A 105 -1.82 20.79 6.61
C THR A 105 -1.24 21.37 7.90
N ALA A 106 -0.01 20.99 8.27
CA ALA A 106 0.67 21.52 9.45
C ALA A 106 0.91 23.04 9.35
N GLN A 107 1.26 23.53 8.16
CA GLN A 107 1.37 24.96 7.89
C GLN A 107 0.04 25.68 8.17
N VAL A 108 -1.06 25.20 7.60
CA VAL A 108 -2.40 25.80 7.81
C VAL A 108 -2.83 25.75 9.28
N MET A 109 -2.60 24.62 9.97
CA MET A 109 -2.88 24.50 11.40
C MET A 109 -2.11 25.54 12.23
N ASN A 110 -0.84 25.78 11.91
CA ASN A 110 -0.01 26.77 12.60
C ASN A 110 -0.41 28.22 12.28
N GLU A 111 -0.74 28.51 11.02
CA GLU A 111 -1.23 29.84 10.58
C GLU A 111 -2.54 30.20 11.30
N LEU A 112 -3.47 29.24 11.39
CA LEU A 112 -4.78 29.42 12.04
C LEU A 112 -4.75 29.18 13.56
N LYS A 113 -3.65 28.65 14.08
CA LYS A 113 -3.48 28.21 15.48
C LYS A 113 -4.60 27.28 15.94
N THR A 114 -4.92 26.27 15.15
CA THR A 114 -6.01 25.34 15.43
C THR A 114 -5.74 23.95 14.83
N ASP A 115 -6.24 22.93 15.54
CA ASP A 115 -6.32 21.55 15.08
C ASP A 115 -7.76 21.12 14.77
N ASP A 116 -8.72 22.05 14.82
CA ASP A 116 -10.12 21.83 14.49
C ASP A 116 -10.24 21.41 13.00
N PRO A 117 -10.69 20.17 12.71
CA PRO A 117 -10.82 19.70 11.34
C PRO A 117 -11.69 20.61 10.47
N ALA A 118 -12.76 21.18 11.02
CA ALA A 118 -13.66 22.04 10.24
C ALA A 118 -12.94 23.31 9.76
N LYS A 119 -12.11 23.92 10.60
CA LYS A 119 -11.32 25.11 10.25
C LYS A 119 -10.21 24.80 9.26
N VAL A 120 -9.52 23.67 9.44
CA VAL A 120 -8.49 23.20 8.50
C VAL A 120 -9.08 22.94 7.12
N ARG A 121 -10.23 22.26 7.06
CA ARG A 121 -10.97 22.01 5.82
C ARG A 121 -11.45 23.30 5.15
N ALA A 122 -12.00 24.24 5.93
CA ALA A 122 -12.45 25.54 5.41
C ALA A 122 -11.31 26.36 4.80
N ALA A 123 -10.07 26.16 5.25
CA ALA A 123 -8.87 26.77 4.69
C ALA A 123 -8.26 25.99 3.50
N GLY A 124 -8.92 24.92 3.03
CA GLY A 124 -8.53 24.17 1.84
C GLY A 124 -7.38 23.18 2.04
N ALA A 125 -7.09 22.78 3.29
CA ALA A 125 -6.13 21.73 3.60
C ALA A 125 -6.82 20.44 4.09
N ILE A 126 -6.16 19.30 3.92
CA ILE A 126 -6.70 18.00 4.32
C ILE A 126 -6.39 17.75 5.79
N ASP A 127 -7.40 17.69 6.65
CA ASP A 127 -7.20 17.46 8.08
C ASP A 127 -6.55 16.09 8.37
N LEU A 128 -5.81 16.02 9.47
CA LEU A 128 -5.02 14.82 9.82
C LEU A 128 -5.88 13.58 10.06
N GLY A 129 -7.13 13.74 10.51
CA GLY A 129 -8.06 12.64 10.70
C GLY A 129 -8.44 11.99 9.36
N THR A 130 -8.71 12.80 8.34
CA THR A 130 -8.94 12.32 6.97
C THR A 130 -7.72 11.58 6.42
N VAL A 131 -6.51 12.13 6.61
CA VAL A 131 -5.29 11.46 6.16
C VAL A 131 -5.11 10.10 6.84
N GLN A 132 -5.38 10.00 8.15
CA GLN A 132 -5.34 8.73 8.89
C GLN A 132 -6.36 7.71 8.38
N ARG A 133 -7.57 8.15 8.02
CA ARG A 133 -8.60 7.25 7.46
C ARG A 133 -8.21 6.74 6.07
N TYR A 134 -7.66 7.59 5.20
CA TYR A 134 -7.12 7.15 3.91
C TYR A 134 -5.95 6.15 4.09
N LEU A 135 -5.05 6.42 5.05
CA LEU A 135 -3.98 5.51 5.42
C LEU A 135 -4.53 4.14 5.83
N ASN A 136 -5.50 4.12 6.75
CA ASN A 136 -6.14 2.90 7.23
C ASN A 136 -6.75 2.08 6.08
N PHE A 137 -7.49 2.76 5.19
CA PHE A 137 -8.12 2.12 4.04
C PHE A 137 -7.08 1.49 3.12
N HIS A 138 -6.14 2.27 2.59
CA HIS A 138 -5.16 1.77 1.63
C HIS A 138 -4.25 0.69 2.21
N TYR A 139 -3.83 0.83 3.47
CA TYR A 139 -3.07 -0.21 4.15
C TYR A 139 -3.85 -1.52 4.27
N SER A 140 -5.09 -1.47 4.76
CA SER A 140 -5.91 -2.68 4.98
C SER A 140 -6.23 -3.42 3.68
N VAL A 141 -6.59 -2.68 2.62
CA VAL A 141 -6.84 -3.24 1.29
C VAL A 141 -5.58 -3.84 0.68
N THR A 142 -4.42 -3.22 0.89
CA THR A 142 -3.13 -3.75 0.41
C THR A 142 -2.75 -5.04 1.12
N ILE A 143 -3.00 -5.16 2.43
CA ILE A 143 -2.65 -6.35 3.21
C ILE A 143 -3.30 -7.63 2.67
N ASP A 144 -4.50 -7.53 2.07
CA ASP A 144 -5.19 -8.65 1.47
C ASP A 144 -4.49 -9.20 0.22
N LEU A 145 -3.63 -8.41 -0.44
CA LEU A 145 -2.85 -8.84 -1.62
C LEU A 145 -1.85 -9.96 -1.32
N PHE A 146 -1.42 -10.10 -0.05
CA PHE A 146 -0.54 -11.19 0.38
C PHE A 146 -1.27 -12.55 0.48
N GLY A 147 -2.60 -12.59 0.35
CA GLY A 147 -3.38 -13.83 0.34
C GLY A 147 -3.68 -14.39 1.73
N ALA A 148 -4.10 -15.66 1.80
CA ALA A 148 -4.40 -16.29 3.08
C ALA A 148 -3.13 -16.47 3.94
N ASP A 149 -3.29 -16.32 5.26
CA ASP A 149 -2.20 -16.37 6.26
C ASP A 149 -1.55 -17.76 6.32
N GLN A 150 -2.29 -18.80 5.91
CA GLN A 150 -1.80 -20.16 5.65
C GLN A 150 -2.11 -20.57 4.22
N SER A 151 -1.10 -21.02 3.46
CA SER A 151 -1.26 -21.42 2.06
C SER A 151 -0.35 -22.57 1.67
N SER A 152 -0.95 -23.66 1.16
CA SER A 152 -0.19 -24.75 0.52
C SER A 152 0.47 -24.30 -0.79
N ASN A 153 -0.13 -23.37 -1.53
CA ASN A 153 0.47 -22.83 -2.75
C ASN A 153 1.75 -22.06 -2.45
N ALA A 154 1.76 -21.23 -1.39
CA ALA A 154 2.98 -20.54 -0.96
C ALA A 154 4.10 -21.53 -0.58
N ALA A 155 3.75 -22.61 0.14
CA ALA A 155 4.68 -23.68 0.47
C ALA A 155 5.26 -24.37 -0.78
N ILE A 156 4.43 -24.63 -1.80
CA ILE A 156 4.84 -25.23 -3.08
C ILE A 156 5.75 -24.28 -3.86
N PHE A 157 5.42 -22.98 -3.94
CA PHE A 157 6.24 -22.00 -4.65
C PHE A 157 7.63 -21.89 -4.07
N TYR A 158 7.76 -21.90 -2.74
CA TYR A 158 9.08 -21.88 -2.09
C TYR A 158 9.83 -23.19 -2.29
N SER A 159 9.19 -24.33 -2.02
CA SER A 159 9.84 -25.65 -2.08
C SER A 159 10.26 -26.05 -3.51
N SER A 160 9.60 -25.50 -4.52
CA SER A 160 9.97 -25.69 -5.94
C SER A 160 10.96 -24.63 -6.46
N GLY A 161 11.37 -23.68 -5.61
CA GLY A 161 12.28 -22.60 -5.97
C GLY A 161 11.66 -21.50 -6.82
N LEU A 162 10.34 -21.44 -7.00
CA LEU A 162 9.69 -20.43 -7.82
C LEU A 162 9.66 -19.04 -7.17
N LYS A 163 9.53 -18.96 -5.85
CA LYS A 163 9.43 -17.71 -5.09
C LYS A 163 10.08 -17.86 -3.70
N GLY A 164 11.13 -17.08 -3.43
CA GLY A 164 11.81 -17.05 -2.12
C GLY A 164 11.09 -16.15 -1.12
N ARG A 165 11.67 -15.98 0.07
CA ARG A 165 11.24 -14.93 1.01
C ARG A 165 11.91 -13.61 0.66
N TYR A 166 11.40 -12.52 1.23
CA TYR A 166 12.07 -11.21 1.14
C TYR A 166 13.49 -11.32 1.71
N GLU A 167 14.46 -10.87 0.91
CA GLU A 167 15.90 -10.93 1.20
C GLU A 167 16.37 -12.32 1.65
N GLU A 168 15.99 -13.36 0.91
CA GLU A 168 16.24 -14.77 1.25
C GLU A 168 17.70 -15.01 1.69
N GLY A 169 18.69 -14.52 0.95
CA GLY A 169 20.11 -14.71 1.25
C GLY A 169 20.62 -14.01 2.53
N LYS A 170 19.81 -13.18 3.19
CA LYS A 170 20.13 -12.56 4.49
C LYS A 170 19.51 -13.32 5.68
N ARG A 171 18.69 -14.34 5.43
CA ARG A 171 18.05 -15.13 6.49
C ARG A 171 19.06 -16.14 7.04
N GLY A 172 19.06 -16.30 8.36
CA GLY A 172 20.05 -17.11 9.08
C GLY A 172 19.60 -18.55 9.37
N ASP A 173 18.73 -19.12 8.53
CA ASP A 173 18.18 -20.46 8.69
C ASP A 173 18.69 -21.42 7.58
N ASP A 174 18.10 -22.61 7.48
CA ASP A 174 18.52 -23.64 6.53
C ASP A 174 18.03 -23.42 5.09
N HIS A 175 17.19 -22.41 4.85
CA HIS A 175 16.53 -22.14 3.56
C HIS A 175 15.70 -23.32 3.01
N ILE A 176 15.31 -24.26 3.88
CA ILE A 176 14.47 -25.42 3.56
C ILE A 176 13.18 -25.37 4.40
N LEU A 177 13.25 -24.79 5.60
CA LEU A 177 12.12 -24.44 6.48
C LEU A 177 11.29 -25.62 6.99
N LYS A 178 11.73 -26.86 6.74
CA LYS A 178 11.05 -28.07 7.21
C LYS A 178 11.21 -28.19 8.73
N GLY A 179 10.10 -28.45 9.41
CA GLY A 179 10.06 -28.56 10.87
C GLY A 179 10.10 -27.22 11.61
N GLN A 180 10.27 -26.10 10.92
CA GLN A 180 10.14 -24.77 11.51
C GLN A 180 8.67 -24.36 11.59
N THR A 181 8.36 -23.48 12.55
CA THR A 181 7.01 -22.93 12.74
C THR A 181 7.03 -21.41 12.69
N TYR A 182 5.87 -20.83 12.38
CA TYR A 182 5.63 -19.39 12.43
C TYR A 182 4.30 -19.13 13.13
N LYS A 183 4.18 -17.98 13.80
CA LYS A 183 2.93 -17.59 14.47
C LYS A 183 2.02 -16.84 13.51
N VAL A 184 0.79 -17.31 13.40
CA VAL A 184 -0.28 -16.62 12.67
C VAL A 184 -1.43 -16.30 13.62
N LEU A 185 -2.19 -15.28 13.27
CA LEU A 185 -3.39 -14.91 14.02
C LEU A 185 -4.58 -15.79 13.61
N GLU A 186 -5.42 -16.11 14.59
CA GLU A 186 -6.74 -16.66 14.39
C GLU A 186 -7.74 -16.02 15.34
N VAL A 187 -9.02 -16.06 15.00
CA VAL A 187 -10.08 -15.70 15.95
C VAL A 187 -10.79 -16.96 16.40
N LYS A 188 -10.83 -17.13 17.72
CA LYS A 188 -11.50 -18.23 18.40
C LYS A 188 -12.32 -17.65 19.55
N ASP A 189 -13.60 -18.01 19.60
CA ASP A 189 -14.54 -17.56 20.65
C ASP A 189 -14.58 -16.03 20.82
N GLY A 190 -14.47 -15.30 19.70
CA GLY A 190 -14.48 -13.82 19.69
C GLY A 190 -13.18 -13.17 20.17
N GLN A 191 -12.13 -13.96 20.42
CA GLN A 191 -10.82 -13.47 20.84
C GLN A 191 -9.77 -13.71 19.75
N LEU A 192 -8.88 -12.75 19.58
CA LEU A 192 -7.73 -12.86 18.70
C LEU A 192 -6.61 -13.63 19.42
N LEU A 193 -6.18 -14.75 18.86
CA LEU A 193 -5.15 -15.63 19.42
C LEU A 193 -4.04 -15.87 18.40
N GLU A 194 -2.86 -16.21 18.90
CA GLU A 194 -1.76 -16.71 18.08
C GLU A 194 -1.76 -18.25 18.06
N LYS A 195 -1.47 -18.82 16.89
CA LYS A 195 -1.19 -20.24 16.75
C LYS A 195 0.08 -20.49 15.95
N ASP A 196 0.81 -21.53 16.32
CA ASP A 196 1.95 -22.01 15.55
C ASP A 196 1.47 -22.85 14.36
N VAL A 197 2.00 -22.53 13.18
CA VAL A 197 1.76 -23.27 11.93
C VAL A 197 3.10 -23.57 11.26
N PRO A 198 3.19 -24.57 10.36
CA PRO A 198 4.43 -24.83 9.64
C PRO A 198 4.90 -23.59 8.87
N MET A 199 6.19 -23.27 8.96
CA MET A 199 6.78 -22.06 8.36
C MET A 199 6.50 -21.97 6.85
N LEU A 200 6.61 -23.09 6.14
CA LEU A 200 6.31 -23.17 4.70
C LEU A 200 4.87 -22.74 4.37
N ASN A 201 3.91 -23.06 5.23
CA ASN A 201 2.52 -22.67 5.04
C ASN A 201 2.28 -21.19 5.39
N ALA A 202 3.13 -20.57 6.22
CA ALA A 202 2.99 -19.19 6.67
C ALA A 202 3.71 -18.15 5.79
N LEU A 203 4.29 -18.54 4.66
CA LEU A 203 5.15 -17.63 3.87
C LEU A 203 4.46 -16.36 3.37
N ASN A 204 3.13 -16.41 3.15
CA ASN A 204 2.34 -15.23 2.87
C ASN A 204 2.31 -14.26 4.06
N GLU A 205 2.14 -14.77 5.28
CA GLU A 205 2.17 -13.97 6.51
C GLU A 205 3.56 -13.39 6.77
N VAL A 206 4.62 -14.18 6.55
CA VAL A 206 6.01 -13.70 6.69
C VAL A 206 6.27 -12.51 5.77
N LEU A 207 5.87 -12.62 4.50
CA LEU A 207 6.05 -11.53 3.53
C LEU A 207 5.20 -10.31 3.88
N ARG A 208 3.99 -10.52 4.41
CA ARG A 208 3.12 -9.44 4.93
C ARG A 208 3.75 -8.74 6.12
N ASP A 209 4.34 -9.46 7.08
CA ASP A 209 5.00 -8.87 8.25
C ASP A 209 6.23 -8.04 7.82
N ASP A 210 6.99 -8.50 6.82
CA ASP A 210 8.08 -7.72 6.22
C ASP A 210 7.55 -6.42 5.58
N PHE A 211 6.42 -6.48 4.86
CA PHE A 211 5.72 -5.31 4.31
C PHE A 211 5.24 -4.33 5.38
N ILE A 212 4.66 -4.83 6.47
CA ILE A 212 4.17 -4.00 7.59
C ILE A 212 5.34 -3.22 8.20
N LYS A 213 6.46 -3.90 8.47
CA LYS A 213 7.65 -3.28 9.05
C LYS A 213 8.19 -2.13 8.19
N ASP A 214 8.27 -2.33 6.87
CA ASP A 214 8.73 -1.32 5.92
C ASP A 214 7.74 -0.15 5.79
N SER A 215 6.44 -0.46 5.81
CA SER A 215 5.35 0.54 5.79
C SER A 215 5.35 1.42 7.05
N MET A 216 5.61 0.86 8.22
CA MET A 216 5.72 1.62 9.47
C MET A 216 6.88 2.61 9.44
N ALA A 217 7.99 2.26 8.77
CA ALA A 217 9.16 3.12 8.69
C ALA A 217 8.87 4.45 7.97
N GLY A 218 8.10 4.44 6.88
CA GLY A 218 7.72 5.68 6.18
C GLY A 218 6.58 6.44 6.86
N VAL A 219 5.65 5.78 7.55
CA VAL A 219 4.71 6.48 8.46
C VAL A 219 5.48 7.19 9.59
N GLY A 220 6.55 6.59 10.09
CA GLY A 220 7.49 7.25 10.99
C GLY A 220 8.14 8.51 10.38
N ARG A 221 8.45 8.51 9.08
CA ARG A 221 8.96 9.70 8.37
C ARG A 221 7.89 10.78 8.19
N TRP A 222 6.65 10.40 7.91
CA TRP A 222 5.51 11.33 7.92
C TRP A 222 5.31 11.99 9.29
N ASN A 223 5.41 11.21 10.36
CA ASN A 223 5.33 11.74 11.73
C ASN A 223 6.46 12.74 12.05
N LYS A 224 7.66 12.56 11.49
CA LYS A 224 8.74 13.56 11.61
C LYS A 224 8.41 14.88 10.91
N VAL A 225 7.59 14.89 9.86
CA VAL A 225 7.11 16.14 9.23
C VAL A 225 6.24 16.91 10.21
N LEU A 226 5.27 16.23 10.84
CA LEU A 226 4.39 16.82 11.85
C LEU A 226 5.16 17.29 13.08
N GLU A 227 6.09 16.48 13.58
CA GLU A 227 6.94 16.80 14.72
C GLU A 227 7.78 18.07 14.48
N LYS A 228 8.44 18.19 13.33
CA LYS A 228 9.23 19.37 12.96
C LYS A 228 8.37 20.64 12.87
N ALA A 229 7.09 20.49 12.55
CA ALA A 229 6.12 21.58 12.52
C ALA A 229 5.47 21.87 13.89
N GLY A 230 5.89 21.18 14.97
CA GLY A 230 5.34 21.36 16.31
C GLY A 230 3.95 20.75 16.52
N ILE A 231 3.49 19.88 15.62
CA ILE A 231 2.17 19.24 15.70
C ILE A 231 2.28 17.95 16.53
N PRO A 232 1.49 17.76 17.61
CA PRO A 232 1.60 16.60 18.49
C PRO A 232 0.94 15.33 17.93
N THR A 233 -0.03 15.47 17.03
CA THR A 233 -0.74 14.35 16.41
C THR A 233 0.22 13.41 15.67
N ARG A 234 -0.02 12.10 15.77
CA ARG A 234 0.77 11.07 15.09
C ARG A 234 -0.14 10.17 14.28
N LEU A 235 0.26 9.89 13.05
CA LEU A 235 -0.32 8.85 12.22
C LEU A 235 0.18 7.49 12.69
N SER A 236 -0.66 6.47 12.57
CA SER A 236 -0.35 5.09 12.93
C SER A 236 -0.81 4.13 11.85
N VAL A 237 -0.12 3.00 11.74
CA VAL A 237 -0.57 1.87 10.91
C VAL A 237 -1.54 1.04 11.76
N PRO A 238 -2.75 0.71 11.28
CA PRO A 238 -3.70 -0.05 12.07
C PRO A 238 -3.24 -1.51 12.23
N HIS A 239 -3.80 -2.21 13.21
CA HIS A 239 -3.54 -3.62 13.44
C HIS A 239 -3.76 -4.45 12.17
N LYS A 240 -2.90 -5.46 11.91
CA LYS A 240 -2.87 -6.21 10.63
C LYS A 240 -4.12 -7.01 10.27
N ALA A 241 -5.03 -7.18 11.22
CA ALA A 241 -6.32 -7.81 11.02
C ALA A 241 -7.46 -6.81 10.75
N PHE A 242 -7.16 -5.50 10.70
CA PHE A 242 -8.16 -4.44 10.56
C PHE A 242 -8.67 -4.42 9.12
N ASN A 243 -9.99 -4.44 8.95
CA ASN A 243 -10.66 -4.32 7.65
C ASN A 243 -10.19 -5.34 6.59
N ARG A 244 -10.02 -6.61 6.99
CA ARG A 244 -9.60 -7.72 6.13
C ARG A 244 -10.76 -8.36 5.37
N GLN A 245 -10.54 -8.71 4.11
CA GLN A 245 -11.45 -9.48 3.26
C GLN A 245 -10.89 -10.85 2.86
N ILE A 246 -9.60 -11.13 3.12
CA ILE A 246 -8.94 -12.38 2.76
C ILE A 246 -8.36 -13.08 4.00
N GLY A 247 -8.39 -14.42 4.00
CA GLY A 247 -7.75 -15.26 5.02
C GLY A 247 -8.63 -15.56 6.22
N ALA A 248 -8.02 -16.06 7.30
CA ALA A 248 -8.76 -16.49 8.51
C ALA A 248 -9.41 -15.33 9.27
N LEU A 249 -9.00 -14.10 8.95
CA LEU A 249 -9.45 -12.86 9.58
C LEU A 249 -10.48 -12.11 8.72
N ALA A 250 -10.89 -12.68 7.59
CA ALA A 250 -11.86 -12.06 6.68
C ALA A 250 -13.21 -11.82 7.38
N GLY A 251 -13.74 -10.61 7.24
CA GLY A 251 -15.06 -10.23 7.76
C GLY A 251 -15.09 -9.92 9.27
N ILE A 252 -14.01 -10.17 10.00
CA ILE A 252 -13.92 -9.87 11.43
C ILE A 252 -13.98 -8.37 11.66
N LYS A 253 -14.77 -7.96 12.65
CA LYS A 253 -14.85 -6.57 13.08
C LYS A 253 -13.79 -6.35 14.15
N MET A 254 -12.77 -5.60 13.80
CA MET A 254 -11.69 -5.30 14.71
C MET A 254 -11.30 -3.83 14.53
N SER A 255 -11.15 -3.08 15.62
CA SER A 255 -10.75 -1.69 15.57
C SER A 255 -9.26 -1.53 15.20
N PRO A 256 -8.83 -0.33 14.78
CA PRO A 256 -7.43 -0.05 14.40
C PRO A 256 -6.40 -0.40 15.48
N ASP A 257 -6.78 -0.35 16.75
CA ASP A 257 -5.96 -0.66 17.93
C ASP A 257 -5.88 -2.17 18.25
N GLY A 258 -6.56 -3.04 17.49
CA GLY A 258 -6.48 -4.50 17.61
C GLY A 258 -7.54 -5.15 18.50
N ARG A 259 -8.54 -4.40 18.98
CA ARG A 259 -9.67 -5.01 19.73
C ARG A 259 -10.68 -5.60 18.77
N VAL A 260 -11.09 -6.86 19.00
CA VAL A 260 -12.28 -7.41 18.35
C VAL A 260 -13.51 -6.67 18.89
N VAL A 261 -14.32 -6.15 17.98
CA VAL A 261 -15.54 -5.39 18.29
C VAL A 261 -16.75 -6.11 17.71
N ASN A 262 -17.95 -5.79 18.20
CA ASN A 262 -19.17 -6.34 17.62
C ASN A 262 -19.67 -5.47 16.44
N GLU A 263 -20.69 -5.95 15.73
CA GLU A 263 -21.29 -5.23 14.59
C GLU A 263 -21.83 -3.84 14.97
N VAL A 264 -22.35 -3.69 16.19
CA VAL A 264 -22.93 -2.42 16.67
C VAL A 264 -21.84 -1.37 16.87
N GLU A 265 -20.75 -1.72 17.57
CA GLU A 265 -19.59 -0.83 17.75
C GLU A 265 -18.92 -0.55 16.40
N TRP A 266 -18.76 -1.56 15.54
CA TRP A 266 -18.21 -1.36 14.21
C TRP A 266 -19.05 -0.38 13.40
N ALA A 267 -20.36 -0.57 13.31
CA ALA A 267 -21.25 0.32 12.57
C ALA A 267 -21.22 1.75 13.11
N ALA A 268 -21.18 1.92 14.44
CA ALA A 268 -21.13 3.23 15.08
C ALA A 268 -19.80 3.97 14.86
N ARG A 269 -18.68 3.24 14.80
CA ARG A 269 -17.33 3.82 14.80
C ARG A 269 -16.58 3.70 13.48
N LYS A 270 -17.08 2.96 12.49
CA LYS A 270 -16.43 2.79 11.18
C LYS A 270 -16.05 4.12 10.53
N ALA A 271 -16.90 5.14 10.68
CA ALA A 271 -16.66 6.49 10.16
C ALA A 271 -15.47 7.20 10.83
N GLU A 272 -15.06 6.79 12.03
CA GLU A 272 -13.83 7.27 12.68
C GLU A 272 -12.58 6.63 12.06
N TRP A 273 -12.71 5.44 11.46
CA TRP A 273 -11.57 4.60 11.06
C TRP A 273 -11.33 4.54 9.56
N LEU A 274 -12.38 4.65 8.74
CA LEU A 274 -12.32 4.56 7.27
C LEU A 274 -12.96 5.79 6.62
N PRO A 275 -12.50 6.22 5.44
CA PRO A 275 -13.02 7.43 4.79
C PRO A 275 -14.52 7.32 4.57
N THR A 276 -15.25 8.39 4.89
CA THR A 276 -16.68 8.49 4.65
C THR A 276 -16.98 9.09 3.27
N PRO A 277 -18.22 9.01 2.76
CA PRO A 277 -18.62 9.75 1.57
C PRO A 277 -18.33 11.25 1.66
N GLU A 278 -18.46 11.86 2.85
CA GLU A 278 -18.16 13.26 3.11
C GLU A 278 -16.65 13.54 3.05
N ASP A 279 -15.81 12.61 3.50
CA ASP A 279 -14.36 12.71 3.33
C ASP A 279 -13.99 12.69 1.85
N PHE A 280 -14.50 11.72 1.08
CA PHE A 280 -14.24 11.64 -0.36
C PHE A 280 -14.73 12.88 -1.09
N ALA A 281 -15.95 13.35 -0.79
CA ALA A 281 -16.49 14.57 -1.39
C ALA A 281 -15.64 15.81 -1.05
N PHE A 282 -15.17 15.92 0.20
CA PHE A 282 -14.29 17.00 0.61
C PHE A 282 -12.95 16.94 -0.13
N VAL A 283 -12.24 15.80 -0.12
CA VAL A 283 -10.96 15.68 -0.82
C VAL A 283 -11.13 15.95 -2.32
N ALA A 284 -12.18 15.41 -2.94
CA ALA A 284 -12.50 15.65 -4.34
C ALA A 284 -12.72 17.15 -4.65
N SER A 285 -13.33 17.91 -3.73
CA SER A 285 -13.53 19.36 -3.90
C SER A 285 -12.22 20.16 -3.96
N LEU A 286 -11.13 19.62 -3.43
CA LEU A 286 -9.79 20.22 -3.50
C LEU A 286 -9.06 19.90 -4.82
N MET A 287 -9.55 18.92 -5.59
CA MET A 287 -8.89 18.41 -6.80
C MET A 287 -9.11 19.35 -7.99
N GLY A 288 -8.36 20.45 -8.03
CA GLY A 288 -8.30 21.36 -9.17
C GLY A 288 -6.96 21.26 -9.92
N ARG A 289 -7.00 21.22 -11.26
CA ARG A 289 -5.80 21.20 -12.10
C ARG A 289 -5.04 22.52 -11.99
N VAL A 290 -3.77 22.46 -11.60
CA VAL A 290 -2.80 23.58 -11.61
C VAL A 290 -1.65 23.19 -12.54
N VAL A 291 -1.47 23.93 -13.63
CA VAL A 291 -0.46 23.64 -14.67
C VAL A 291 0.47 24.80 -15.00
N GLU A 292 0.31 25.93 -14.31
CA GLU A 292 1.29 27.00 -14.39
C GLU A 292 2.62 26.50 -13.77
N PRO A 293 3.76 26.57 -14.50
CA PRO A 293 5.04 26.11 -13.98
C PRO A 293 5.38 26.75 -12.63
N GLY A 294 5.84 25.92 -11.68
CA GLY A 294 6.22 26.37 -10.33
C GLY A 294 5.03 26.64 -9.39
N LYS A 295 3.78 26.53 -9.84
CA LYS A 295 2.59 26.63 -8.99
C LYS A 295 2.12 25.26 -8.52
N PHE A 296 1.56 25.23 -7.32
CA PHE A 296 0.99 24.04 -6.69
C PHE A 296 -0.40 24.34 -6.15
N ALA A 297 -1.29 23.34 -6.16
CA ALA A 297 -2.62 23.47 -5.57
C ALA A 297 -2.53 23.73 -4.05
N GLY A 298 -3.50 24.48 -3.51
CA GLY A 298 -3.46 24.95 -2.12
C GLY A 298 -3.45 23.88 -1.03
N TRP A 299 -3.76 22.62 -1.37
CA TRP A 299 -3.81 21.48 -0.45
C TRP A 299 -2.48 20.71 -0.33
N ILE A 300 -1.45 21.05 -1.12
CA ILE A 300 -0.16 20.35 -1.13
C ILE A 300 1.02 21.33 -1.19
N ALA A 301 2.06 21.09 -0.39
CA ALA A 301 3.29 21.88 -0.42
C ALA A 301 4.10 21.62 -1.71
N PRO A 302 4.97 22.55 -2.15
CA PRO A 302 5.94 22.26 -3.20
C PRO A 302 6.90 21.12 -2.80
N PRO A 303 7.47 20.37 -3.76
CA PRO A 303 8.54 19.42 -3.47
C PRO A 303 9.82 20.18 -3.06
N VAL A 304 10.74 19.49 -2.39
CA VAL A 304 12.02 20.08 -1.96
C VAL A 304 12.99 20.34 -3.12
N MET A 305 12.83 19.62 -4.23
CA MET A 305 13.66 19.73 -5.43
C MET A 305 12.90 19.27 -6.67
N GLY A 306 13.35 19.72 -7.84
CA GLY A 306 12.84 19.27 -9.13
C GLY A 306 13.43 17.91 -9.57
N ILE A 307 13.03 17.47 -10.76
CA ILE A 307 13.46 16.19 -11.35
C ILE A 307 14.66 16.42 -12.28
N ASN A 308 15.63 15.49 -12.27
CA ASN A 308 16.80 15.52 -13.15
C ASN A 308 17.56 16.86 -13.14
N ARG A 309 17.79 17.41 -11.94
CA ARG A 309 18.46 18.71 -11.72
C ARG A 309 17.78 19.91 -12.37
N GLN A 310 16.57 19.75 -12.89
CA GLN A 310 15.76 20.86 -13.36
C GLN A 310 15.16 21.62 -12.17
N PRO A 311 14.90 22.92 -12.31
CA PRO A 311 14.26 23.70 -11.26
C PRO A 311 12.79 23.28 -11.07
N ILE A 312 12.19 23.68 -9.95
CA ILE A 312 10.80 23.32 -9.61
C ILE A 312 9.79 23.91 -10.61
N ASP A 313 10.11 25.05 -11.20
CA ASP A 313 9.32 25.75 -12.22
C ASP A 313 9.68 25.36 -13.66
N PHE A 314 10.42 24.27 -13.85
CA PHE A 314 10.62 23.71 -15.18
C PHE A 314 9.29 23.26 -15.80
N GLU A 315 9.18 23.41 -17.12
CA GLU A 315 8.03 22.95 -17.89
C GLU A 315 8.09 21.42 -18.07
N TYR A 316 7.71 20.67 -17.02
CA TYR A 316 7.75 19.20 -17.00
C TYR A 316 6.81 18.53 -18.02
N VAL A 317 5.75 19.23 -18.44
CA VAL A 317 4.78 18.76 -19.44
C VAL A 317 4.46 19.89 -20.39
N ARG A 318 4.61 19.63 -21.69
CA ARG A 318 4.12 20.48 -22.79
C ARG A 318 2.84 19.86 -23.35
N PHE A 319 1.80 20.66 -23.54
CA PHE A 319 0.47 20.16 -23.93
C PHE A 319 0.23 20.07 -25.43
N ASN A 320 1.24 20.42 -26.24
CA ASN A 320 1.16 20.44 -27.70
C ASN A 320 1.97 19.30 -28.30
#